data_AF-A0A937BJ96-F1
#
_entry.id   AF-A0A937BJ96-F1
#
_cell.length_a   1.000
_cell.length_b   1.000
_cell.length_c   1.000
_cell.angle_alpha   90.00
_cell.angle_beta   90.00
_cell.angle_gamma   90.00
#
_symmetry.space_group_name_H-M   'P 1'
#
loop_
_entity.id
_entity.type
_entity.pdbx_description
1 polymer ?
#
loop_
_entity_poly.entity_id
_entity_poly.type
_entity_poly.pdbx_seq_one_letter_code
_entity_poly.pdbx_strand_id
1 'polypeptide(L)'
;MQLRQLFSAVIAILAMAATSFAQEGRFTINGRVKIEGGSIDGTKVVVYRNGVKDRVVNNNLSKFALDLDLNQTYVLSFEKDGFVTKKLSFDTHAPADAIANGFTPFEFAVSMFKQYDDVNMVVFNQPVGMIRFEPTVDDFDYDTDYTKSIQSQLQKTMEEVAQKQKEEAENADAEAKRKADEEKNKAKADAEAQRQAAEQAKLQAKQQKEQEAAAKAAEVEKQKAALAARKAEEERVAEEARKAKEVAKPKPQPKPEPKPKPDPPAPVAKENPKPKPAPTIKAEVPKPKPAPRVVQANYSGAKPHEGDDGRKGLQANTAQEESPVRPAQAVMKEEQRPEVVPVVADKVRKEELIVEANQVVTRIELQTDAQKSEYRKVVRKYGGTFYFKNGQPCSQLIYESEALADRQ
;
A
#
# COMPACT_ATOMS: atom_id res chain seq x y z
N MET A 1 60.23 -19.94 -47.37
CA MET A 1 58.93 -20.03 -46.66
C MET A 1 58.92 -19.34 -45.28
N GLN A 2 59.99 -19.38 -44.49
CA GLN A 2 59.95 -18.96 -43.07
C GLN A 2 59.58 -17.48 -42.81
N LEU A 3 59.92 -16.53 -43.68
CA LEU A 3 59.63 -15.11 -43.47
C LEU A 3 58.12 -14.76 -43.46
N ARG A 4 57.28 -15.55 -44.15
CA ARG A 4 55.81 -15.38 -44.12
C ARG A 4 55.20 -15.87 -42.80
N GLN A 5 55.78 -16.89 -42.17
CA GLN A 5 55.26 -17.41 -40.90
C GLN A 5 55.58 -16.51 -39.70
N LEU A 6 56.73 -15.82 -39.73
CA LEU A 6 57.09 -14.83 -38.72
C LEU A 6 56.13 -13.63 -38.70
N PHE A 7 55.71 -13.13 -39.87
CA PHE A 7 54.70 -12.06 -39.94
C PHE A 7 53.33 -12.48 -39.42
N SER A 8 52.88 -13.70 -39.71
CA SER A 8 51.62 -14.24 -39.16
C SER A 8 51.67 -14.41 -37.63
N ALA A 9 52.82 -14.82 -37.07
CA ALA A 9 52.99 -14.97 -35.62
C ALA A 9 52.91 -13.63 -34.87
N VAL A 10 53.52 -12.56 -35.41
CA VAL A 10 53.49 -11.22 -34.79
C VAL A 10 52.08 -10.62 -34.82
N ILE A 11 51.32 -10.82 -35.91
CA ILE A 11 49.92 -10.36 -35.99
C ILE A 11 49.02 -11.15 -35.03
N ALA A 12 49.24 -12.47 -34.86
CA ALA A 12 48.50 -13.27 -33.90
C ALA A 12 48.77 -12.86 -32.44
N ILE A 13 50.00 -12.49 -32.10
CA ILE A 13 50.37 -12.01 -30.75
C ILE A 13 49.77 -10.62 -30.49
N LEU A 14 49.74 -9.73 -31.50
CA LEU A 14 49.13 -8.40 -31.37
C LEU A 14 47.59 -8.47 -31.21
N ALA A 15 46.93 -9.46 -31.83
CA ALA A 15 45.49 -9.70 -31.68
C ALA A 15 45.11 -10.26 -30.29
N MET A 16 46.03 -10.92 -29.59
CA MET A 16 45.76 -11.57 -28.29
C MET A 16 45.91 -10.63 -27.09
N ALA A 17 46.43 -9.41 -27.28
CA ALA A 17 46.55 -8.39 -26.25
C ALA A 17 45.30 -7.50 -26.11
N ALA A 18 44.33 -7.60 -27.02
CA ALA A 18 43.09 -6.81 -27.00
C ALA A 18 41.98 -7.42 -26.12
N THR A 19 42.18 -8.64 -25.60
CA THR A 19 41.24 -9.32 -24.68
C THR A 19 41.73 -9.28 -23.24
N SER A 20 42.23 -8.13 -22.78
CA SER A 20 42.19 -7.81 -21.36
C SER A 20 40.72 -7.76 -20.96
N PHE A 21 40.28 -8.77 -20.23
CA PHE A 21 38.93 -8.84 -19.69
C PHE A 21 38.66 -7.57 -18.91
N ALA A 22 37.75 -6.73 -19.42
CA ALA A 22 36.87 -6.00 -18.54
C ALA A 22 36.12 -7.08 -17.76
N GLN A 23 36.57 -7.35 -16.53
CA GLN A 23 35.65 -7.83 -15.52
C GLN A 23 34.62 -6.71 -15.40
N GLU A 24 33.46 -6.89 -16.04
CA GLU A 24 32.31 -6.03 -15.83
C GLU A 24 31.93 -6.16 -14.36
N GLY A 25 32.54 -5.32 -13.52
CA GLY A 25 32.03 -5.06 -12.19
C GLY A 25 30.57 -4.67 -12.34
N ARG A 26 29.72 -5.28 -11.52
CA ARG A 26 28.29 -5.03 -11.50
C ARG A 26 27.93 -4.58 -10.12
N PHE A 27 27.12 -3.53 -10.06
CA PHE A 27 26.56 -3.05 -8.81
C PHE A 27 25.18 -3.68 -8.65
N THR A 28 25.08 -4.70 -7.78
CA THR A 28 23.82 -5.39 -7.50
C THR A 28 23.01 -4.58 -6.49
N ILE A 29 21.79 -4.18 -6.86
CA ILE A 29 20.85 -3.50 -5.96
C ILE A 29 19.69 -4.44 -5.58
N ASN A 30 19.36 -4.48 -4.30
CA ASN A 30 18.33 -5.33 -3.70
C ASN A 30 17.14 -4.47 -3.26
N GLY A 31 16.10 -4.44 -4.08
CA GLY A 31 14.92 -3.60 -3.87
C GLY A 31 13.74 -4.33 -3.23
N ARG A 32 12.98 -3.58 -2.41
CA ARG A 32 11.69 -4.01 -1.87
C ARG A 32 10.67 -2.88 -2.03
N VAL A 33 9.52 -3.15 -2.66
CA VAL A 33 8.40 -2.20 -2.74
C VAL A 33 7.34 -2.57 -1.71
N LYS A 34 6.92 -1.58 -0.92
CA LYS A 34 5.79 -1.68 0.00
C LYS A 34 4.70 -0.71 -0.46
N ILE A 35 3.45 -1.14 -0.41
CA ILE A 35 2.29 -0.29 -0.68
C ILE A 35 1.55 -0.04 0.63
N GLU A 36 1.40 1.22 1.03
CA GLU A 36 0.55 1.61 2.16
C GLU A 36 -0.90 1.73 1.68
N GLY A 37 -1.83 1.01 2.31
CA GLY A 37 -3.26 1.11 1.98
C GLY A 37 -3.71 0.44 0.67
N GLY A 38 -3.02 -0.61 0.20
CA GLY A 38 -3.44 -1.38 -0.98
C GLY A 38 -2.54 -2.60 -1.29
N SER A 39 -2.89 -3.36 -2.34
CA SER A 39 -2.05 -4.46 -2.84
C SER A 39 -0.83 -3.96 -3.63
N ILE A 40 0.19 -4.80 -3.79
CA ILE A 40 1.34 -4.58 -4.68
C ILE A 40 1.00 -4.79 -6.17
N ASP A 41 -0.14 -5.43 -6.47
CA ASP A 41 -0.59 -5.65 -7.84
C ASP A 41 -0.76 -4.35 -8.63
N GLY A 42 -0.44 -4.39 -9.92
CA GLY A 42 -0.44 -3.22 -10.82
C GLY A 42 0.77 -2.28 -10.66
N THR A 43 1.67 -2.53 -9.70
CA THR A 43 2.92 -1.77 -9.58
C THR A 43 3.93 -2.19 -10.65
N LYS A 44 4.66 -1.22 -11.20
CA LYS A 44 5.79 -1.45 -12.10
C LYS A 44 6.97 -0.55 -11.72
N VAL A 45 8.18 -1.04 -11.95
CA VAL A 45 9.43 -0.28 -11.79
C VAL A 45 10.03 -0.11 -13.19
N VAL A 46 10.03 1.12 -13.70
CA VAL A 46 10.66 1.47 -14.97
C VAL A 46 12.09 1.90 -14.69
N VAL A 47 13.06 1.16 -15.23
CA VAL A 47 14.49 1.47 -15.12
C VAL A 47 14.90 2.27 -16.35
N TYR A 48 15.45 3.45 -16.12
CA TYR A 48 16.12 4.27 -17.14
C TYR A 48 17.63 4.16 -16.93
N ARG A 49 18.40 3.99 -18.01
CA ARG A 49 19.87 4.06 -18.05
C ARG A 49 20.25 5.25 -18.95
N ASN A 50 21.03 6.17 -18.41
CA ASN A 50 21.44 7.43 -19.07
C ASN A 50 20.26 8.21 -19.67
N GLY A 51 19.14 8.26 -18.94
CA GLY A 51 17.89 8.91 -19.37
C GLY A 51 17.03 8.11 -20.36
N VAL A 52 17.54 7.04 -20.96
CA VAL A 52 16.80 6.16 -21.89
C VAL A 52 16.19 4.99 -21.12
N LYS A 53 14.95 4.61 -21.44
CA LYS A 53 14.29 3.45 -20.82
C LYS A 53 15.03 2.15 -21.17
N ASP A 54 15.53 1.46 -20.16
CA ASP A 54 16.29 0.21 -20.30
C ASP A 54 15.40 -1.03 -20.13
N ARG A 55 14.66 -1.12 -19.02
CA ARG A 55 13.79 -2.27 -18.70
C ARG A 55 12.61 -1.89 -17.82
N VAL A 56 11.67 -2.83 -17.65
CA VAL A 56 10.53 -2.72 -16.73
C VAL A 56 10.45 -3.98 -15.88
N VAL A 57 10.25 -3.81 -14.57
CA VAL A 57 10.04 -4.90 -13.62
C VAL A 57 8.62 -4.79 -13.05
N ASN A 58 7.81 -5.82 -13.22
CA ASN A 58 6.39 -5.85 -12.82
C ASN A 58 6.02 -7.11 -12.00
N ASN A 59 7.00 -7.93 -11.64
CA ASN A 59 6.84 -9.17 -10.89
C ASN A 59 7.84 -9.20 -9.71
N ASN A 60 7.49 -9.92 -8.64
CA ASN A 60 8.32 -10.13 -7.45
C ASN A 60 8.80 -8.83 -6.75
N LEU A 61 8.08 -7.71 -6.91
CA LEU A 61 8.48 -6.41 -6.37
C LEU A 61 8.59 -6.35 -4.83
N SER A 62 8.04 -7.32 -4.11
CA SER A 62 8.22 -7.49 -2.66
C SER A 62 9.68 -7.78 -2.26
N LYS A 63 10.46 -8.41 -3.15
CA LYS A 63 11.92 -8.56 -3.06
C LYS A 63 12.47 -8.90 -4.45
N PHE A 64 13.18 -7.96 -5.06
CA PHE A 64 13.83 -8.11 -6.36
C PHE A 64 15.29 -7.70 -6.29
N ALA A 65 16.11 -8.22 -7.21
CA ALA A 65 17.49 -7.82 -7.39
C ALA A 65 17.69 -7.33 -8.83
N LEU A 66 18.53 -6.32 -9.03
CA LEU A 66 18.96 -5.84 -10.34
C LEU A 66 20.48 -5.64 -10.33
N ASP A 67 21.16 -6.17 -11.33
CA ASP A 67 22.55 -5.81 -11.61
C ASP A 67 22.57 -4.56 -12.49
N LEU A 68 23.32 -3.55 -12.05
CA LEU A 68 23.58 -2.32 -12.78
C LEU A 68 25.02 -2.33 -13.32
N ASP A 69 25.20 -2.00 -14.60
CA ASP A 69 26.51 -1.79 -15.19
C ASP A 69 27.18 -0.55 -14.55
N LEU A 70 28.49 -0.61 -14.30
CA LEU A 70 29.25 0.50 -13.74
C LEU A 70 29.49 1.64 -14.74
N ASN A 71 29.82 2.82 -14.21
CA ASN A 71 30.04 4.07 -14.96
C ASN A 71 28.84 4.48 -15.82
N GLN A 72 27.63 4.35 -15.27
CA GLN A 72 26.37 4.77 -15.88
C GLN A 72 25.51 5.52 -14.85
N THR A 73 24.46 6.20 -15.30
CA THR A 73 23.45 6.79 -14.40
C THR A 73 22.11 6.10 -14.59
N TYR A 74 21.54 5.55 -13.52
CA TYR A 74 20.23 4.90 -13.53
C TYR A 74 19.18 5.68 -12.77
N VAL A 75 17.94 5.65 -13.25
CA VAL A 75 16.77 6.12 -12.51
C VAL A 75 15.73 5.01 -12.46
N LEU A 76 15.33 4.58 -11.27
CA LEU A 76 14.25 3.64 -11.04
C LEU A 76 12.98 4.43 -10.71
N SER A 77 12.00 4.40 -11.63
CA SER A 77 10.68 5.02 -11.48
C SER A 77 9.66 3.97 -11.01
N PHE A 78 9.19 4.12 -9.77
CA PHE A 78 8.20 3.26 -9.14
C PHE A 78 6.81 3.83 -9.42
N GLU A 79 6.05 3.15 -10.28
CA GLU A 79 4.80 3.65 -10.86
C GLU A 79 3.63 2.72 -10.54
N LYS A 80 2.50 3.29 -10.12
CA LYS A 80 1.24 2.57 -9.90
C LYS A 80 0.06 3.55 -9.96
N ASP A 81 -1.02 3.16 -10.62
CA ASP A 81 -2.21 4.02 -10.80
C ASP A 81 -2.90 4.31 -9.45
N GLY A 82 -3.20 5.59 -9.19
CA GLY A 82 -3.76 6.07 -7.91
C GLY A 82 -2.75 6.18 -6.76
N PHE A 83 -1.46 5.94 -7.01
CA PHE A 83 -0.39 6.02 -6.03
C PHE A 83 0.70 6.98 -6.48
N VAL A 84 1.40 7.57 -5.51
CA VAL A 84 2.47 8.53 -5.76
C VAL A 84 3.65 7.84 -6.42
N THR A 85 3.99 8.30 -7.63
CA THR A 85 5.20 7.85 -8.33
C THR A 85 6.43 8.34 -7.57
N LYS A 86 7.38 7.44 -7.31
CA LYS A 86 8.65 7.76 -6.63
C LYS A 86 9.82 7.39 -7.53
N LYS A 87 10.93 8.12 -7.42
CA LYS A 87 12.14 7.85 -8.20
C LYS A 87 13.34 7.66 -7.28
N LEU A 88 14.19 6.67 -7.55
CA LEU A 88 15.54 6.58 -6.97
C LEU A 88 16.56 6.78 -8.09
N SER A 89 17.60 7.57 -7.84
CA SER A 89 18.72 7.75 -8.76
C SER A 89 19.93 6.97 -8.24
N PHE A 90 20.60 6.24 -9.11
CA PHE A 90 21.85 5.54 -8.83
C PHE A 90 22.91 6.02 -9.81
N ASP A 91 23.92 6.70 -9.31
CA ASP A 91 25.14 7.01 -10.06
C ASP A 91 26.15 5.89 -9.81
N THR A 92 26.50 5.11 -10.84
CA THR A 92 27.40 3.96 -10.73
C THR A 92 28.83 4.28 -11.14
N HIS A 93 29.20 5.56 -11.25
CA HIS A 93 30.60 5.96 -11.40
C HIS A 93 31.37 5.72 -10.09
N ALA A 94 32.48 4.99 -10.21
CA ALA A 94 33.38 4.66 -9.10
C ALA A 94 34.85 4.62 -9.60
N PRO A 95 35.84 4.84 -8.74
CA PRO A 95 37.25 4.78 -9.14
C PRO A 95 37.69 3.34 -9.40
N ALA A 96 38.70 3.16 -10.25
CA ALA A 96 39.04 1.85 -10.83
C ALA A 96 39.56 0.81 -9.81
N ASP A 97 40.12 1.29 -8.70
CA ASP A 97 40.50 0.49 -7.52
C ASP A 97 39.28 -0.06 -6.78
N ALA A 98 38.28 0.78 -6.48
CA ALA A 98 37.01 0.33 -5.89
C ALA A 98 36.29 -0.68 -6.79
N ILE A 99 36.27 -0.44 -8.12
CA ILE A 99 35.70 -1.37 -9.10
C ILE A 99 36.40 -2.74 -9.07
N ALA A 100 37.72 -2.78 -8.86
CA ALA A 100 38.49 -4.03 -8.75
C ALA A 100 38.24 -4.77 -7.41
N ASN A 101 37.94 -4.05 -6.34
CA ASN A 101 37.55 -4.62 -5.04
C ASN A 101 36.12 -5.18 -5.06
N GLY A 102 35.23 -4.54 -5.85
CA GLY A 102 33.81 -4.86 -5.91
C GLY A 102 33.00 -4.20 -4.79
N PHE A 103 31.68 -4.16 -4.97
CA PHE A 103 30.75 -3.40 -4.13
C PHE A 103 29.81 -4.31 -3.33
N THR A 104 29.35 -3.85 -2.17
CA THR A 104 28.34 -4.61 -1.42
C THR A 104 26.96 -4.51 -2.09
N PRO A 105 26.12 -5.58 -2.05
CA PRO A 105 24.78 -5.50 -2.62
C PRO A 105 23.89 -4.50 -1.87
N PHE A 106 23.54 -3.39 -2.53
CA PHE A 106 22.88 -2.26 -1.88
C PHE A 106 21.40 -2.54 -1.62
N GLU A 107 21.00 -2.64 -0.35
CA GLU A 107 19.59 -2.86 0.03
C GLU A 107 18.81 -1.55 0.15
N PHE A 108 17.64 -1.48 -0.49
CA PHE A 108 16.72 -0.35 -0.35
C PHE A 108 15.26 -0.79 -0.28
N ALA A 109 14.42 0.06 0.32
CA ALA A 109 12.98 -0.15 0.42
C ALA A 109 12.22 1.13 0.02
N VAL A 110 11.18 0.98 -0.81
CA VAL A 110 10.34 2.07 -1.28
C VAL A 110 8.91 1.84 -0.80
N SER A 111 8.44 2.64 0.16
CA SER A 111 7.02 2.72 0.51
C SER A 111 6.30 3.69 -0.43
N MET A 112 5.37 3.20 -1.23
CA MET A 112 4.43 4.00 -2.01
C MET A 112 3.10 4.15 -1.25
N PHE A 113 2.42 5.27 -1.44
CA PHE A 113 1.15 5.60 -0.80
C PHE A 113 0.17 6.19 -1.82
N LYS A 114 -1.13 6.14 -1.50
CA LYS A 114 -2.19 6.75 -2.30
C LYS A 114 -1.87 8.22 -2.59
N GLN A 115 -2.15 8.65 -3.80
CA GLN A 115 -2.15 10.07 -4.16
C GLN A 115 -3.47 10.69 -3.70
N TYR A 116 -3.39 11.88 -3.10
CA TYR A 116 -4.53 12.71 -2.71
C TYR A 116 -4.48 14.02 -3.51
N ASP A 117 -5.60 14.39 -4.13
CA ASP A 117 -5.68 15.56 -5.04
C ASP A 117 -5.45 16.91 -4.33
N ASP A 118 -5.68 16.95 -3.01
CA ASP A 118 -5.53 18.12 -2.15
C ASP A 118 -4.16 18.24 -1.48
N VAL A 119 -3.22 17.33 -1.74
CA VAL A 119 -1.86 17.32 -1.18
C VAL A 119 -0.80 17.50 -2.28
N ASN A 120 0.20 18.36 -2.04
CA ASN A 120 1.17 18.75 -3.08
C ASN A 120 2.22 17.66 -3.36
N MET A 121 1.98 16.85 -4.39
CA MET A 121 2.89 15.75 -4.78
C MET A 121 4.13 16.17 -5.57
N VAL A 122 4.34 17.45 -5.89
CA VAL A 122 5.43 17.88 -6.79
C VAL A 122 6.82 17.49 -6.26
N VAL A 123 7.00 17.40 -4.93
CA VAL A 123 8.25 16.95 -4.29
C VAL A 123 8.66 15.52 -4.71
N PHE A 124 7.71 14.64 -5.04
CA PHE A 124 8.01 13.25 -5.43
C PHE A 124 8.34 13.09 -6.93
N ASN A 125 8.21 14.15 -7.73
CA ASN A 125 8.64 14.12 -9.14
C ASN A 125 10.18 14.08 -9.27
N GLN A 126 10.88 14.60 -8.26
CA GLN A 126 12.33 14.50 -8.08
C GLN A 126 12.70 13.13 -7.48
N PRO A 127 13.96 12.68 -7.60
CA PRO A 127 14.43 11.50 -6.88
C PRO A 127 14.21 11.66 -5.37
N VAL A 128 13.59 10.68 -4.72
CA VAL A 128 13.44 10.67 -3.25
C VAL A 128 14.69 10.16 -2.53
N GLY A 129 15.61 9.57 -3.29
CA GLY A 129 16.95 9.20 -2.86
C GLY A 129 17.90 9.25 -4.06
N MET A 130 19.10 9.76 -3.82
CA MET A 130 20.23 9.68 -4.74
C MET A 130 21.28 8.81 -4.07
N ILE A 131 21.79 7.82 -4.81
CA ILE A 131 22.82 6.87 -4.37
C ILE A 131 24.02 7.10 -5.27
N ARG A 132 25.21 7.24 -4.69
CA ARG A 132 26.48 7.48 -5.40
C ARG A 132 27.64 6.84 -4.66
N PHE A 133 28.76 6.66 -5.35
CA PHE A 133 29.99 6.21 -4.69
C PHE A 133 30.45 7.25 -3.67
N GLU A 134 30.75 6.80 -2.45
CA GLU A 134 31.16 7.63 -1.32
C GLU A 134 32.60 7.28 -0.91
N PRO A 135 33.60 8.12 -1.25
CA PRO A 135 35.02 7.83 -1.03
C PRO A 135 35.41 7.59 0.43
N THR A 136 34.60 8.03 1.40
CA THR A 136 34.87 7.79 2.82
C THR A 136 34.57 6.36 3.29
N VAL A 137 33.78 5.59 2.53
CA VAL A 137 33.43 4.19 2.84
C VAL A 137 33.84 3.18 1.75
N ASP A 138 34.39 3.65 0.62
CA ASP A 138 34.79 2.86 -0.56
C ASP A 138 33.65 2.02 -1.18
N ASP A 139 32.41 2.49 -1.04
CA ASP A 139 31.20 1.83 -1.55
C ASP A 139 30.09 2.85 -1.88
N PHE A 140 28.94 2.38 -2.36
CA PHE A 140 27.78 3.21 -2.67
C PHE A 140 26.92 3.48 -1.43
N ASP A 141 26.65 4.76 -1.14
CA ASP A 141 25.73 5.19 -0.09
C ASP A 141 24.76 6.28 -0.59
N TYR A 142 23.75 6.61 0.22
CA TYR A 142 22.85 7.71 0.00
C TYR A 142 23.59 9.05 0.07
N ASP A 143 23.34 9.92 -0.91
CA ASP A 143 23.79 11.31 -0.86
C ASP A 143 23.12 12.03 0.32
N THR A 144 23.86 12.19 1.41
CA THR A 144 23.34 12.79 2.64
C THR A 144 23.01 14.27 2.48
N ASP A 145 23.66 14.99 1.56
CA ASP A 145 23.45 16.42 1.34
C ASP A 145 22.20 16.65 0.50
N TYR A 146 22.03 15.87 -0.57
CA TYR A 146 20.77 15.82 -1.31
C TYR A 146 19.61 15.43 -0.39
N THR A 147 19.78 14.38 0.42
CA THR A 147 18.74 13.90 1.35
C THR A 147 18.31 15.01 2.31
N LYS A 148 19.26 15.71 2.96
CA LYS A 148 18.96 16.87 3.83
C LYS A 148 18.20 17.97 3.10
N SER A 149 18.55 18.25 1.84
CA SER A 149 17.94 19.33 1.06
C SER A 149 16.43 19.12 0.79
N ILE A 150 16.01 17.88 0.53
CA ILE A 150 14.60 17.54 0.28
C ILE A 150 13.84 17.12 1.55
N GLN A 151 14.54 16.72 2.62
CA GLN A 151 13.96 16.12 3.84
C GLN A 151 12.80 16.94 4.42
N SER A 152 12.94 18.27 4.54
CA SER A 152 11.90 19.12 5.14
C SER A 152 10.61 19.16 4.32
N GLN A 153 10.71 19.12 2.99
CA GLN A 153 9.54 19.10 2.08
C GLN A 153 8.91 17.70 2.05
N LEU A 154 9.76 16.67 2.00
CA LEU A 154 9.37 15.26 2.03
C LEU A 154 8.58 14.93 3.30
N GLN A 155 9.08 15.37 4.46
CA GLN A 155 8.48 15.13 5.78
C GLN A 155 7.09 15.78 5.90
N LYS A 156 6.95 17.06 5.56
CA LYS A 156 5.65 17.76 5.58
C LYS A 156 4.61 17.06 4.72
N THR A 157 4.98 16.69 3.50
CA THR A 157 4.06 16.02 2.58
C THR A 157 3.72 14.59 3.04
N MET A 158 4.66 13.87 3.67
CA MET A 158 4.39 12.57 4.30
C MET A 158 3.45 12.70 5.51
N GLU A 159 3.56 13.76 6.31
CA GLU A 159 2.66 14.03 7.44
C GLU A 159 1.24 14.35 6.97
N GLU A 160 1.09 15.19 5.93
CA GLU A 160 -0.21 15.49 5.30
C GLU A 160 -0.87 14.22 4.73
N VAL A 161 -0.10 13.38 4.02
CA VAL A 161 -0.57 12.07 3.52
C VAL A 161 -0.97 11.13 4.66
N ALA A 162 -0.16 11.05 5.73
CA ALA A 162 -0.45 10.18 6.87
C ALA A 162 -1.72 10.61 7.62
N GLN A 163 -1.97 11.93 7.74
CA GLN A 163 -3.22 12.47 8.28
C GLN A 163 -4.41 12.10 7.39
N LYS A 164 -4.30 12.26 6.07
CA LYS A 164 -5.34 11.86 5.11
C LYS A 164 -5.64 10.36 5.11
N GLN A 165 -4.62 9.52 5.20
CA GLN A 165 -4.79 8.07 5.33
C GLN A 165 -5.50 7.69 6.63
N LYS A 166 -5.18 8.37 7.73
CA LYS A 166 -5.83 8.13 9.03
C LYS A 166 -7.29 8.59 9.03
N GLU A 167 -7.58 9.76 8.45
CA GLU A 167 -8.94 10.27 8.24
C GLU A 167 -9.77 9.34 7.33
N GLU A 168 -9.19 8.86 6.23
CA GLU A 168 -9.83 7.89 5.32
C GLU A 168 -10.13 6.56 6.04
N ALA A 169 -9.19 6.05 6.83
CA ALA A 169 -9.37 4.82 7.60
C ALA A 169 -10.42 4.97 8.71
N GLU A 170 -10.39 6.04 9.49
CA GLU A 170 -11.37 6.32 10.55
C GLU A 170 -12.78 6.50 9.98
N ASN A 171 -12.91 7.16 8.81
CA ASN A 171 -14.18 7.28 8.10
C ASN A 171 -14.66 5.93 7.55
N ALA A 172 -13.77 5.11 6.98
CA ALA A 172 -14.12 3.77 6.48
C ALA A 172 -14.57 2.83 7.61
N ASP A 173 -13.88 2.84 8.76
CA ASP A 173 -14.26 2.06 9.95
C ASP A 173 -15.59 2.54 10.53
N ALA A 174 -15.83 3.86 10.58
CA ALA A 174 -17.09 4.43 11.03
C ALA A 174 -18.25 4.07 10.08
N GLU A 175 -18.03 4.10 8.76
CA GLU A 175 -19.02 3.70 7.76
C GLU A 175 -19.31 2.19 7.81
N ALA A 176 -18.27 1.36 7.92
CA ALA A 176 -18.42 -0.10 8.08
C ALA A 176 -19.21 -0.44 9.34
N LYS A 177 -18.95 0.26 10.45
CA LYS A 177 -19.70 0.09 11.70
C LYS A 177 -21.16 0.54 11.55
N ARG A 178 -21.43 1.67 10.90
CA ARG A 178 -22.81 2.13 10.61
C ARG A 178 -23.56 1.10 9.77
N LYS A 179 -22.96 0.59 8.69
CA LYS A 179 -23.55 -0.46 7.84
C LYS A 179 -23.85 -1.74 8.63
N ALA A 180 -22.93 -2.18 9.49
CA ALA A 180 -23.13 -3.36 10.33
C ALA A 180 -24.25 -3.15 11.38
N ASP A 181 -24.34 -1.97 12.00
CA ASP A 181 -25.42 -1.64 12.94
C ASP A 181 -26.78 -1.48 12.22
N GLU A 182 -26.81 -0.91 11.02
CA GLU A 182 -28.00 -0.84 10.15
C GLU A 182 -28.50 -2.23 9.73
N GLU A 183 -27.60 -3.10 9.24
CA GLU A 183 -27.94 -4.47 8.85
C GLU A 183 -28.46 -5.29 10.04
N LYS A 184 -27.81 -5.15 11.21
CA LYS A 184 -28.25 -5.77 12.47
C LYS A 184 -29.59 -5.25 12.96
N ASN A 185 -29.87 -3.96 12.81
CA ASN A 185 -31.16 -3.36 13.17
C ASN A 185 -32.26 -3.80 12.20
N LYS A 186 -31.97 -3.90 10.90
CA LYS A 186 -32.88 -4.45 9.90
C LYS A 186 -33.20 -5.92 10.19
N ALA A 187 -32.19 -6.76 10.44
CA ALA A 187 -32.39 -8.16 10.80
C ALA A 187 -33.22 -8.35 12.09
N LYS A 188 -33.07 -7.46 13.08
CA LYS A 188 -33.95 -7.43 14.27
C LYS A 188 -35.38 -7.05 13.91
N ALA A 189 -35.58 -6.00 13.11
CA ALA A 189 -36.91 -5.55 12.70
C ALA A 189 -37.64 -6.63 11.88
N ASP A 190 -36.94 -7.29 10.95
CA ASP A 190 -37.47 -8.41 10.17
C ASP A 190 -37.85 -9.61 11.08
N ALA A 191 -37.01 -9.94 12.06
CA ALA A 191 -37.30 -11.00 13.03
C ALA A 191 -38.48 -10.66 13.97
N GLU A 192 -38.64 -9.38 14.34
CA GLU A 192 -39.77 -8.92 15.14
C GLU A 192 -41.07 -8.92 14.32
N ALA A 193 -41.04 -8.42 13.08
CA ALA A 193 -42.16 -8.46 12.15
C ALA A 193 -42.62 -9.91 11.88
N GLN A 194 -41.70 -10.85 11.71
CA GLN A 194 -42.02 -12.28 11.58
C GLN A 194 -42.69 -12.85 12.85
N ARG A 195 -42.24 -12.45 14.05
CA ARG A 195 -42.88 -12.85 15.32
C ARG A 195 -44.30 -12.29 15.44
N GLN A 196 -44.48 -11.00 15.18
CA GLN A 196 -45.79 -10.34 15.22
C GLN A 196 -46.76 -10.94 14.20
N ALA A 197 -46.30 -11.20 12.96
CA ALA A 197 -47.10 -11.86 11.93
C ALA A 197 -47.49 -13.30 12.32
N ALA A 198 -46.57 -14.08 12.90
CA ALA A 198 -46.85 -15.43 13.38
C ALA A 198 -47.82 -15.45 14.57
N GLU A 199 -47.78 -14.43 15.44
CA GLU A 199 -48.73 -14.27 16.56
C GLU A 199 -50.12 -13.85 16.08
N GLN A 200 -50.21 -12.88 15.17
CA GLN A 200 -51.47 -12.49 14.52
C GLN A 200 -52.11 -13.67 13.77
N ALA A 201 -51.33 -14.44 13.01
CA ALA A 201 -51.81 -15.63 12.32
C ALA A 201 -52.35 -16.69 13.29
N LYS A 202 -51.71 -16.90 14.45
CA LYS A 202 -52.23 -17.79 15.51
C LYS A 202 -53.54 -17.27 16.11
N LEU A 203 -53.65 -15.97 16.36
CA LEU A 203 -54.86 -15.36 16.91
C LEU A 203 -56.03 -15.45 15.92
N GLN A 204 -55.81 -15.13 14.65
CA GLN A 204 -56.80 -15.28 13.59
C GLN A 204 -57.23 -16.74 13.41
N ALA A 205 -56.30 -17.70 13.42
CA ALA A 205 -56.63 -19.12 13.35
C ALA A 205 -57.44 -19.61 14.57
N LYS A 206 -57.21 -19.06 15.77
CA LYS A 206 -58.05 -19.33 16.95
C LYS A 206 -59.45 -18.76 16.78
N GLN A 207 -59.56 -17.49 16.37
CA GLN A 207 -60.85 -16.83 16.14
C GLN A 207 -61.68 -17.53 15.05
N GLN A 208 -61.05 -17.94 13.94
CA GLN A 208 -61.70 -18.72 12.89
C GLN A 208 -62.23 -20.06 13.42
N LYS A 209 -61.46 -20.79 14.23
CA LYS A 209 -61.93 -22.04 14.87
C LYS A 209 -63.09 -21.82 15.85
N GLU A 210 -63.06 -20.75 16.64
CA GLU A 210 -64.17 -20.39 17.54
C GLU A 210 -65.42 -19.98 16.76
N GLN A 211 -65.30 -19.21 15.68
CA GLN A 211 -66.40 -18.85 14.79
C GLN A 211 -66.97 -20.07 14.05
N GLU A 212 -66.13 -20.97 13.55
CA GLU A 212 -66.57 -22.21 12.89
C GLU A 212 -67.29 -23.15 13.89
N ALA A 213 -66.79 -23.26 15.12
CA ALA A 213 -67.45 -24.02 16.18
C ALA A 213 -68.81 -23.41 16.58
N ALA A 214 -68.88 -22.08 16.71
CA ALA A 214 -70.12 -21.36 17.00
C ALA A 214 -71.14 -21.50 15.86
N ALA A 215 -70.70 -21.41 14.60
CA ALA A 215 -71.55 -21.62 13.43
C ALA A 215 -72.11 -23.04 13.40
N LYS A 216 -71.27 -24.06 13.64
CA LYS A 216 -71.72 -25.46 13.75
C LYS A 216 -72.69 -25.68 14.92
N ALA A 217 -72.49 -25.03 16.06
CA ALA A 217 -73.41 -25.10 17.19
C ALA A 217 -74.78 -24.46 16.86
N ALA A 218 -74.80 -23.30 16.22
CA ALA A 218 -76.02 -22.62 15.78
C ALA A 218 -76.77 -23.41 14.68
N GLU A 219 -76.04 -24.06 13.77
CA GLU A 219 -76.61 -24.97 12.76
C GLU A 219 -77.30 -26.17 13.43
N VAL A 220 -76.64 -26.81 14.41
CA VAL A 220 -77.22 -27.92 15.20
C VAL A 220 -78.45 -27.46 16.00
N GLU A 221 -78.46 -26.25 16.55
CA GLU A 221 -79.63 -25.71 17.25
C GLU A 221 -80.79 -25.42 16.30
N LYS A 222 -80.54 -24.79 15.14
CA LYS A 222 -81.55 -24.61 14.07
C LYS A 222 -82.14 -25.94 13.63
N GLN A 223 -81.32 -26.97 13.43
CA GLN A 223 -81.79 -28.30 13.06
C GLN A 223 -82.66 -28.92 14.16
N LYS A 224 -82.29 -28.80 15.44
CA LYS A 224 -83.13 -29.22 16.57
C LYS A 224 -84.46 -28.47 16.61
N ALA A 225 -84.45 -27.15 16.42
CA ALA A 225 -85.67 -26.32 16.39
C ALA A 225 -86.60 -26.71 15.23
N ALA A 226 -86.05 -26.95 14.03
CA ALA A 226 -86.81 -27.43 12.87
C ALA A 226 -87.39 -28.84 13.08
N LEU A 227 -86.65 -29.74 13.75
CA LEU A 227 -87.14 -31.06 14.13
C LEU A 227 -88.25 -31.00 15.19
N ALA A 228 -88.13 -30.09 16.17
CA ALA A 228 -89.16 -29.85 17.17
C ALA A 228 -90.43 -29.26 16.54
N ALA A 229 -90.29 -28.27 15.64
CA ALA A 229 -91.41 -27.69 14.89
C ALA A 229 -92.11 -28.74 14.02
N ARG A 230 -91.36 -29.58 13.30
CA ARG A 230 -91.94 -30.71 12.54
C ARG A 230 -92.69 -31.70 13.42
N LYS A 231 -92.16 -32.04 14.60
CA LYS A 231 -92.88 -32.91 15.54
C LYS A 231 -94.14 -32.27 16.12
N ALA A 232 -94.14 -30.97 16.39
CA ALA A 232 -95.33 -30.26 16.85
C ALA A 232 -96.41 -30.16 15.75
N GLU A 233 -96.00 -29.99 14.49
CA GLU A 233 -96.88 -30.06 13.32
C GLU A 233 -97.48 -31.47 13.17
N GLU A 234 -96.64 -32.51 13.23
CA GLU A 234 -97.03 -33.92 13.16
C GLU A 234 -97.94 -34.33 14.33
N GLU A 235 -97.71 -33.82 15.53
CA GLU A 235 -98.54 -34.05 16.71
C GLU A 235 -99.90 -33.32 16.61
N ARG A 236 -99.94 -32.10 16.06
CA ARG A 236 -101.21 -31.42 15.71
C ARG A 236 -102.02 -32.19 14.67
N VAL A 237 -101.38 -32.64 13.59
CA VAL A 237 -102.03 -33.47 12.55
C VAL A 237 -102.47 -34.82 13.13
N ALA A 238 -101.72 -35.41 14.06
CA ALA A 238 -102.11 -36.62 14.77
C ALA A 238 -103.26 -36.38 15.78
N GLU A 239 -103.34 -35.23 16.43
CA GLU A 239 -104.48 -34.86 17.29
C GLU A 239 -105.75 -34.62 16.46
N GLU A 240 -105.62 -33.94 15.32
CA GLU A 240 -106.69 -33.73 14.34
C GLU A 240 -107.17 -35.08 13.76
N ALA A 241 -106.24 -35.98 13.40
CA ALA A 241 -106.55 -37.34 12.98
C ALA A 241 -107.10 -38.24 14.12
N ARG A 242 -106.83 -37.93 15.39
CA ARG A 242 -107.46 -38.59 16.56
C ARG A 242 -108.89 -38.10 16.78
N LYS A 243 -109.17 -36.79 16.60
CA LYS A 243 -110.54 -36.25 16.58
C LYS A 243 -111.35 -36.83 15.41
N ALA A 244 -110.72 -37.11 14.28
CA ALA A 244 -111.33 -37.83 13.16
C ALA A 244 -111.49 -39.36 13.36
N LYS A 245 -111.04 -39.94 14.49
CA LYS A 245 -111.05 -41.40 14.75
C LYS A 245 -111.67 -41.80 16.09
N GLU A 246 -112.59 -41.00 16.62
CA GLU A 246 -113.46 -41.41 17.74
C GLU A 246 -114.63 -42.32 17.28
N VAL A 247 -114.33 -43.31 16.43
CA VAL A 247 -115.22 -44.44 16.14
C VAL A 247 -114.38 -45.72 16.03
N ALA A 248 -114.79 -46.75 16.77
CA ALA A 248 -114.31 -48.14 16.77
C ALA A 248 -112.96 -48.50 17.46
N LYS A 249 -113.09 -49.45 18.40
CA LYS A 249 -112.09 -50.37 19.01
C LYS A 249 -112.72 -51.79 18.89
N PRO A 250 -112.01 -52.95 19.01
CA PRO A 250 -110.99 -53.23 20.03
C PRO A 250 -109.78 -54.16 19.62
N LYS A 251 -109.08 -54.65 20.67
CA LYS A 251 -107.85 -55.50 20.86
C LYS A 251 -107.89 -56.95 20.27
N PRO A 252 -106.80 -57.81 20.27
CA PRO A 252 -105.75 -58.00 21.31
C PRO A 252 -104.27 -58.35 20.91
N GLN A 253 -103.50 -58.87 21.89
CA GLN A 253 -102.02 -59.04 22.12
C GLN A 253 -101.40 -60.36 21.52
N PRO A 254 -100.09 -60.79 21.68
CA PRO A 254 -99.06 -60.47 22.72
C PRO A 254 -97.52 -60.44 22.36
N LYS A 255 -96.69 -60.36 23.44
CA LYS A 255 -95.20 -60.34 23.65
C LYS A 255 -94.39 -61.54 23.05
N PRO A 256 -93.02 -61.62 23.05
CA PRO A 256 -92.06 -61.14 24.08
C PRO A 256 -90.65 -60.57 23.67
N GLU A 257 -89.87 -60.21 24.70
CA GLU A 257 -88.43 -59.83 24.81
C GLU A 257 -87.46 -61.06 24.65
N PRO A 258 -86.08 -60.97 24.53
CA PRO A 258 -85.18 -60.10 25.30
C PRO A 258 -83.81 -59.60 24.70
N LYS A 259 -83.10 -58.86 25.58
CA LYS A 259 -81.72 -58.28 25.58
C LYS A 259 -80.60 -59.37 25.56
N PRO A 260 -79.27 -59.11 25.30
CA PRO A 260 -78.42 -58.15 26.06
C PRO A 260 -77.18 -57.47 25.38
N LYS A 261 -76.51 -56.61 26.19
CA LYS A 261 -75.13 -56.05 26.07
C LYS A 261 -74.07 -57.10 26.56
N PRO A 262 -72.74 -56.86 26.82
CA PRO A 262 -71.92 -55.61 26.80
C PRO A 262 -70.41 -55.69 26.35
N ASP A 263 -69.79 -54.51 26.19
CA ASP A 263 -68.42 -54.00 26.55
C ASP A 263 -67.12 -54.91 26.50
N PRO A 264 -65.93 -54.50 27.04
CA PRO A 264 -64.72 -54.08 26.28
C PRO A 264 -63.49 -55.02 26.50
N PRO A 265 -62.20 -54.73 26.09
CA PRO A 265 -61.29 -53.81 26.82
C PRO A 265 -60.08 -53.21 26.00
N ALA A 266 -59.14 -52.54 26.71
CA ALA A 266 -57.75 -52.18 26.29
C ALA A 266 -56.75 -53.32 26.72
N PRO A 267 -55.40 -53.20 26.99
CA PRO A 267 -54.45 -52.04 27.01
C PRO A 267 -52.94 -52.34 26.63
N VAL A 268 -52.00 -51.38 26.91
CA VAL A 268 -50.50 -51.47 27.09
C VAL A 268 -49.60 -52.06 25.95
N ALA A 269 -48.26 -51.92 25.87
CA ALA A 269 -47.21 -51.44 26.81
C ALA A 269 -45.99 -50.73 26.14
N LYS A 270 -45.07 -50.26 27.00
CA LYS A 270 -43.75 -49.65 26.75
C LYS A 270 -42.73 -50.63 26.13
N GLU A 271 -41.67 -50.12 25.49
CA GLU A 271 -40.28 -50.39 25.92
C GLU A 271 -39.22 -49.44 25.33
N ASN A 272 -38.04 -49.36 25.99
CA ASN A 272 -36.85 -48.63 25.54
C ASN A 272 -35.62 -49.15 26.32
N PRO A 273 -34.57 -49.67 25.65
CA PRO A 273 -33.22 -49.45 26.19
C PRO A 273 -32.07 -49.18 25.17
N LYS A 274 -31.08 -48.47 25.69
CA LYS A 274 -29.66 -48.21 25.26
C LYS A 274 -28.81 -49.52 25.13
N PRO A 275 -27.47 -49.49 24.85
CA PRO A 275 -26.59 -48.55 24.08
C PRO A 275 -25.43 -49.21 23.26
N LYS A 276 -24.66 -48.39 22.49
CA LYS A 276 -23.20 -48.54 22.16
C LYS A 276 -22.78 -49.74 21.24
N PRO A 277 -21.68 -49.64 20.44
CA PRO A 277 -20.30 -49.44 20.93
C PRO A 277 -19.42 -48.47 20.10
N ALA A 278 -18.15 -48.36 20.51
CA ALA A 278 -17.06 -47.67 19.81
C ALA A 278 -15.98 -48.69 19.37
N PRO A 279 -15.11 -48.31 18.42
CA PRO A 279 -13.65 -48.44 18.61
C PRO A 279 -12.95 -47.09 18.31
N THR A 280 -11.93 -46.60 19.02
CA THR A 280 -10.61 -47.15 19.43
C THR A 280 -9.61 -47.30 18.26
N ILE A 281 -8.35 -46.88 18.50
CA ILE A 281 -7.08 -47.04 17.74
C ILE A 281 -6.63 -45.74 17.02
N LYS A 282 -5.37 -45.28 17.12
CA LYS A 282 -4.18 -45.76 17.87
C LYS A 282 -3.61 -44.69 18.85
N ALA A 283 -2.33 -44.81 19.17
CA ALA A 283 -1.39 -43.91 19.83
C ALA A 283 -0.08 -43.88 18.99
N GLU A 284 0.99 -43.24 19.53
CA GLU A 284 2.43 -43.37 19.21
C GLU A 284 3.06 -42.16 18.46
N VAL A 285 4.19 -41.52 18.81
CA VAL A 285 5.14 -41.40 19.96
C VAL A 285 6.07 -40.21 19.62
N PRO A 286 6.78 -39.56 20.57
CA PRO A 286 7.47 -38.27 20.34
C PRO A 286 8.99 -38.38 20.04
N LYS A 287 9.60 -37.30 19.51
CA LYS A 287 11.06 -37.04 19.39
C LYS A 287 11.32 -35.61 18.86
N PRO A 288 12.53 -35.01 18.99
CA PRO A 288 13.23 -34.71 20.24
C PRO A 288 13.73 -33.24 20.33
N LYS A 289 14.38 -32.85 21.43
CA LYS A 289 14.98 -31.50 21.64
C LYS A 289 16.33 -31.34 20.91
N PRO A 290 16.72 -30.12 20.46
CA PRO A 290 18.10 -29.79 20.11
C PRO A 290 18.99 -29.53 21.35
N ALA A 291 20.29 -29.77 21.20
CA ALA A 291 21.33 -29.58 22.23
C ALA A 291 22.09 -28.24 22.03
N PRO A 292 22.88 -27.75 23.01
CA PRO A 292 23.41 -26.38 22.99
C PRO A 292 24.63 -26.19 22.09
N ARG A 293 24.85 -24.96 21.61
CA ARG A 293 26.00 -24.59 20.79
C ARG A 293 27.22 -24.24 21.65
N VAL A 294 28.34 -24.86 21.33
CA VAL A 294 29.65 -24.64 21.98
C VAL A 294 30.19 -23.25 21.64
N VAL A 295 30.76 -22.57 22.65
CA VAL A 295 31.60 -21.38 22.48
C VAL A 295 33.06 -21.83 22.54
N GLN A 296 33.84 -21.55 21.50
CA GLN A 296 35.30 -21.67 21.55
C GLN A 296 35.91 -20.27 21.67
N ALA A 297 36.77 -20.10 22.68
CA ALA A 297 37.67 -18.95 22.80
C ALA A 297 39.03 -19.29 22.16
N ASN A 298 39.73 -18.25 21.68
CA ASN A 298 41.15 -18.12 21.29
C ASN A 298 41.22 -16.80 20.48
N TYR A 299 42.13 -15.82 20.59
CA TYR A 299 43.45 -15.63 21.22
C TYR A 299 43.43 -14.25 21.94
N SER A 300 43.99 -13.96 23.12
CA SER A 300 45.41 -13.97 23.58
C SER A 300 46.41 -13.18 22.70
N GLY A 301 46.94 -12.05 23.19
CA GLY A 301 48.10 -11.41 22.53
C GLY A 301 48.32 -9.90 22.60
N ALA A 302 47.81 -9.16 23.60
CA ALA A 302 48.21 -7.76 23.76
C ALA A 302 49.69 -7.66 24.22
N LYS A 303 50.53 -6.92 23.47
CA LYS A 303 51.84 -6.45 23.91
C LYS A 303 51.86 -4.91 23.85
N PRO A 304 52.36 -4.20 24.88
CA PRO A 304 52.56 -2.76 24.81
C PRO A 304 53.79 -2.45 23.96
N HIS A 305 53.74 -1.40 23.13
CA HIS A 305 54.94 -0.83 22.53
C HIS A 305 55.43 0.31 23.41
N GLU A 306 56.63 0.12 23.94
CA GLU A 306 57.37 1.08 24.75
C GLU A 306 57.91 2.20 23.84
N GLY A 307 57.81 3.46 24.27
CA GLY A 307 58.32 4.60 23.51
C GLY A 307 59.81 4.84 23.75
N ASP A 308 60.55 5.21 22.70
CA ASP A 308 61.93 5.66 22.81
C ASP A 308 62.05 7.10 22.27
N ASP A 309 62.60 8.01 23.07
CA ASP A 309 62.56 9.47 22.88
C ASP A 309 63.96 9.98 22.49
N GLY A 310 64.30 9.79 21.21
CA GLY A 310 65.64 9.97 20.65
C GLY A 310 66.13 11.41 20.45
N ARG A 311 66.05 12.28 21.46
CA ARG A 311 66.67 13.63 21.39
C ARG A 311 68.11 13.66 21.92
N LYS A 312 69.10 13.60 21.02
CA LYS A 312 70.36 14.40 21.08
C LYS A 312 71.30 14.08 19.92
N GLY A 313 71.81 15.11 19.25
CA GLY A 313 72.78 14.95 18.17
C GLY A 313 73.12 16.22 17.39
N LEU A 314 73.27 17.38 18.04
CA LEU A 314 73.85 18.54 17.36
C LEU A 314 75.31 18.25 17.01
N GLN A 315 75.67 18.43 15.73
CA GLN A 315 77.03 18.79 15.34
C GLN A 315 76.97 20.17 14.67
N ALA A 316 77.85 21.07 15.12
CA ALA A 316 77.96 22.42 14.58
C ALA A 316 78.86 22.41 13.34
N ASN A 317 78.29 22.76 12.19
CA ASN A 317 79.06 23.01 10.96
C ASN A 317 79.36 24.50 10.84
N THR A 318 80.57 24.89 11.23
CA THR A 318 81.09 26.26 11.03
C THR A 318 81.83 26.32 9.71
N ALA A 319 81.16 26.73 8.63
CA ALA A 319 81.78 26.98 7.34
C ALA A 319 81.10 28.15 6.61
N GLN A 320 81.68 29.34 6.81
CA GLN A 320 81.76 30.49 5.90
C GLN A 320 80.55 30.80 4.99
N GLU A 321 79.79 31.82 5.39
CA GLU A 321 78.71 32.45 4.62
C GLU A 321 79.27 33.20 3.39
N GLU A 322 78.92 32.76 2.18
CA GLU A 322 79.19 33.50 0.95
C GLU A 322 78.08 34.53 0.65
N SER A 323 78.49 35.68 0.12
CA SER A 323 77.62 36.85 -0.11
C SER A 323 76.40 36.54 -1.01
N PRO A 324 75.19 37.02 -0.67
CA PRO A 324 73.93 36.50 -1.23
C PRO A 324 73.57 36.98 -2.65
N VAL A 325 74.51 37.56 -3.41
CA VAL A 325 74.21 38.24 -4.68
C VAL A 325 74.78 37.47 -5.89
N ARG A 326 73.95 36.64 -6.51
CA ARG A 326 74.22 36.14 -7.87
C ARG A 326 73.87 37.23 -8.88
N PRO A 327 74.72 37.54 -9.88
CA PRO A 327 74.31 38.40 -10.99
C PRO A 327 73.19 37.72 -11.77
N ALA A 328 72.11 38.45 -12.04
CA ALA A 328 70.92 37.90 -12.68
C ALA A 328 71.22 37.49 -14.13
N GLN A 329 71.07 36.19 -14.43
CA GLN A 329 71.01 35.72 -15.81
C GLN A 329 69.69 36.16 -16.43
N ALA A 330 69.75 36.89 -17.54
CA ALA A 330 68.58 37.29 -18.31
C ALA A 330 68.00 36.08 -19.05
N VAL A 331 67.24 35.25 -18.32
CA VAL A 331 66.38 34.25 -18.95
C VAL A 331 65.26 35.00 -19.65
N MET A 332 65.32 35.09 -20.97
CA MET A 332 64.18 35.46 -21.81
C MET A 332 63.15 34.33 -21.76
N LYS A 333 62.44 34.27 -20.63
CA LYS A 333 61.20 33.52 -20.52
C LYS A 333 60.15 34.40 -21.19
N GLU A 334 59.59 33.92 -22.29
CA GLU A 334 58.40 34.51 -22.88
C GLU A 334 57.25 34.29 -21.89
N GLU A 335 57.11 35.23 -20.97
CA GLU A 335 56.10 35.21 -19.94
C GLU A 335 54.77 35.49 -20.62
N GLN A 336 54.07 34.40 -20.99
CA GLN A 336 52.70 34.48 -21.47
C GLN A 336 51.89 35.25 -20.44
N ARG A 337 51.60 36.51 -20.79
CA ARG A 337 50.75 37.40 -20.01
C ARG A 337 49.50 36.60 -19.64
N PRO A 338 49.20 36.41 -18.33
CA PRO A 338 48.06 35.61 -17.94
C PRO A 338 46.83 36.16 -18.63
N GLU A 339 46.12 35.27 -19.34
CA GLU A 339 44.88 35.62 -19.99
C GLU A 339 43.96 36.21 -18.92
N VAL A 340 43.51 37.45 -19.13
CA VAL A 340 42.68 38.14 -18.15
C VAL A 340 41.32 37.47 -18.19
N VAL A 341 41.17 36.43 -17.38
CA VAL A 341 39.89 35.80 -17.11
C VAL A 341 38.97 36.93 -16.66
N PRO A 342 37.91 37.25 -17.40
CA PRO A 342 36.99 38.30 -16.98
C PRO A 342 36.42 37.87 -15.63
N VAL A 343 36.52 38.75 -14.63
CA VAL A 343 35.93 38.51 -13.32
C VAL A 343 34.44 38.27 -13.55
N VAL A 344 34.01 37.02 -13.37
CA VAL A 344 32.62 36.63 -13.52
C VAL A 344 31.90 37.28 -12.35
N ALA A 345 31.18 38.37 -12.62
CA ALA A 345 30.43 39.09 -11.60
C ALA A 345 29.44 38.14 -10.92
N ASP A 346 29.46 38.10 -9.59
CA ASP A 346 28.62 37.22 -8.77
C ASP A 346 27.14 37.62 -8.90
N LYS A 347 26.47 37.11 -9.94
CA LYS A 347 25.03 37.26 -10.14
C LYS A 347 24.27 36.48 -9.06
N VAL A 348 23.85 37.17 -8.01
CA VAL A 348 23.01 36.55 -6.97
C VAL A 348 21.56 36.45 -7.47
N ARG A 349 21.14 35.23 -7.80
CA ARG A 349 19.75 34.88 -8.12
C ARG A 349 19.03 34.38 -6.87
N LYS A 350 17.87 34.97 -6.56
CA LYS A 350 16.95 34.51 -5.52
C LYS A 350 15.59 34.21 -6.12
N GLU A 351 15.11 32.98 -5.93
CA GLU A 351 13.78 32.53 -6.40
C GLU A 351 12.86 32.26 -5.21
N GLU A 352 11.64 32.77 -5.28
CA GLU A 352 10.63 32.72 -4.22
C GLU A 352 9.27 32.34 -4.83
N LEU A 353 8.66 31.26 -4.33
CA LEU A 353 7.36 30.79 -4.78
C LEU A 353 6.29 31.15 -3.73
N ILE A 354 5.44 32.11 -4.06
CA ILE A 354 4.35 32.59 -3.20
C ILE A 354 3.05 31.94 -3.68
N VAL A 355 2.46 31.10 -2.84
CA VAL A 355 1.20 30.39 -3.14
C VAL A 355 0.06 31.06 -2.38
N GLU A 356 -0.86 31.68 -3.13
CA GLU A 356 -2.07 32.32 -2.60
C GLU A 356 -3.32 31.52 -3.05
N ALA A 357 -4.43 31.63 -2.32
CA ALA A 357 -5.63 30.83 -2.54
C ALA A 357 -6.24 30.90 -3.96
N ASN A 358 -5.92 31.95 -4.72
CA ASN A 358 -6.43 32.19 -6.08
C ASN A 358 -5.33 32.29 -7.16
N GLN A 359 -4.05 32.36 -6.79
CA GLN A 359 -2.94 32.55 -7.72
C GLN A 359 -1.61 32.05 -7.15
N VAL A 360 -0.74 31.55 -8.03
CA VAL A 360 0.64 31.18 -7.72
C VAL A 360 1.56 32.23 -8.34
N VAL A 361 2.44 32.83 -7.54
CA VAL A 361 3.40 33.85 -7.98
C VAL A 361 4.82 33.33 -7.82
N THR A 362 5.51 33.10 -8.93
CA THR A 362 6.95 32.82 -8.96
C THR A 362 7.70 34.14 -9.10
N ARG A 363 8.42 34.57 -8.06
CA ARG A 363 9.21 35.80 -8.02
C ARG A 363 10.68 35.45 -8.13
N ILE A 364 11.38 36.05 -9.09
CA ILE A 364 12.82 35.87 -9.32
C ILE A 364 13.47 37.25 -9.18
N GLU A 365 14.30 37.42 -8.16
CA GLU A 365 15.16 38.59 -8.01
C GLU A 365 16.55 38.25 -8.57
N LEU A 366 16.99 38.99 -9.59
CA LEU A 366 18.35 38.94 -10.12
C LEU A 366 19.09 40.19 -9.65
N GLN A 367 20.18 40.01 -8.91
CA GLN A 367 21.03 41.09 -8.45
C GLN A 367 22.39 41.01 -9.15
N THR A 368 22.77 42.12 -9.79
CA THR A 368 24.07 42.35 -10.42
C THR A 368 24.65 43.64 -9.85
N ASP A 369 25.97 43.82 -9.84
CA ASP A 369 26.68 44.91 -9.16
C ASP A 369 26.15 46.33 -9.44
N ALA A 370 25.54 46.54 -10.61
CA ALA A 370 24.95 47.82 -11.00
C ALA A 370 23.42 47.91 -10.86
N GLN A 371 22.66 46.80 -10.85
CA GLN A 371 21.19 46.81 -10.92
C GLN A 371 20.54 45.58 -10.25
N LYS A 372 19.42 45.81 -9.55
CA LYS A 372 18.49 44.76 -9.10
C LYS A 372 17.29 44.72 -10.04
N SER A 373 17.03 43.57 -10.65
CA SER A 373 15.84 43.32 -11.47
C SER A 373 14.95 42.26 -10.83
N GLU A 374 13.65 42.50 -10.83
CA GLU A 374 12.63 41.60 -10.27
C GLU A 374 11.68 41.13 -11.36
N TYR A 375 11.54 39.81 -11.51
CA TYR A 375 10.61 39.19 -12.43
C TYR A 375 9.51 38.46 -11.66
N ARG A 376 8.26 38.53 -12.11
CA ARG A 376 7.16 37.73 -11.57
C ARG A 376 6.41 37.00 -12.67
N LYS A 377 6.13 35.72 -12.45
CA LYS A 377 5.13 34.94 -13.19
C LYS A 377 3.94 34.70 -12.28
N VAL A 378 2.76 35.17 -12.65
CA VAL A 378 1.50 35.03 -11.91
C VAL A 378 0.59 34.08 -12.66
N VAL A 379 0.36 32.89 -12.12
CA VAL A 379 -0.56 31.88 -12.67
C VAL A 379 -1.85 31.90 -11.84
N ARG A 380 -2.97 32.24 -12.45
CA ARG A 380 -4.27 32.34 -11.77
C ARG A 380 -5.09 31.06 -11.90
N LYS A 381 -5.90 30.74 -10.89
CA LYS A 381 -6.75 29.53 -10.83
C LYS A 381 -7.69 29.35 -12.03
N TYR A 382 -8.06 30.44 -12.71
CA TYR A 382 -8.88 30.42 -13.93
C TYR A 382 -8.08 30.32 -15.25
N GLY A 383 -6.79 29.98 -15.19
CA GLY A 383 -5.96 29.67 -16.38
C GLY A 383 -5.16 30.84 -16.97
N GLY A 384 -5.35 32.08 -16.50
CA GLY A 384 -4.55 33.22 -16.95
C GLY A 384 -3.13 33.22 -16.37
N THR A 385 -2.11 33.28 -17.23
CA THR A 385 -0.70 33.48 -16.84
C THR A 385 -0.24 34.87 -17.26
N PHE A 386 0.35 35.62 -16.34
CA PHE A 386 0.83 36.99 -16.54
C PHE A 386 2.30 37.10 -16.12
N TYR A 387 3.08 37.89 -16.86
CA TYR A 387 4.51 38.09 -16.62
C TYR A 387 4.78 39.56 -16.33
N PHE A 388 5.69 39.83 -15.40
CA PHE A 388 6.08 41.18 -15.00
C PHE A 388 7.59 41.30 -14.85
N LYS A 389 8.14 42.47 -15.19
CA LYS A 389 9.53 42.91 -14.94
C LYS A 389 9.47 44.23 -14.20
N ASN A 390 10.11 44.32 -13.04
CA ASN A 390 10.13 45.49 -12.15
C ASN A 390 8.74 46.09 -11.86
N GLY A 391 7.72 45.21 -11.74
CA GLY A 391 6.32 45.58 -11.51
C GLY A 391 5.51 45.98 -12.76
N GLN A 392 6.14 46.15 -13.93
CA GLN A 392 5.45 46.41 -15.19
C GLN A 392 5.17 45.10 -15.95
N PRO A 393 4.05 44.98 -16.69
CA PRO A 393 3.75 43.79 -17.47
C PRO A 393 4.77 43.60 -18.60
N CYS A 394 5.28 42.38 -18.76
CA CYS A 394 6.19 41.99 -19.86
C CYS A 394 5.63 40.77 -20.61
N SER A 395 6.25 40.43 -21.75
CA SER A 395 5.89 39.23 -22.50
C SER A 395 6.53 37.98 -21.90
N GLN A 396 5.94 36.81 -22.16
CA GLN A 396 6.50 35.51 -21.80
C GLN A 396 7.94 35.35 -22.29
N LEU A 397 8.21 35.73 -23.54
CA LEU A 397 9.52 35.62 -24.15
C LEU A 397 10.59 36.40 -23.38
N ILE A 398 10.29 37.63 -22.94
CA ILE A 398 11.20 38.46 -22.14
C ILE A 398 11.48 37.79 -20.78
N TYR A 399 10.45 37.26 -20.11
CA TYR A 399 10.63 36.53 -18.85
C TYR A 399 11.50 35.27 -19.03
N GLU A 400 11.28 34.50 -20.10
CA GLU A 400 12.06 33.29 -20.37
C GLU A 400 13.51 33.62 -20.76
N SER A 401 13.73 34.65 -21.60
CA SER A 401 15.08 35.05 -22.02
C SER A 401 15.90 35.79 -20.97
N GLU A 402 15.27 36.44 -19.99
CA GLU A 402 16.00 37.24 -18.98
C GLU A 402 15.97 36.62 -17.58
N ALA A 403 14.86 35.99 -17.16
CA ALA A 403 14.73 35.41 -15.82
C ALA A 403 15.11 33.92 -15.75
N LEU A 404 15.11 33.21 -16.89
CA LEU A 404 15.44 31.77 -16.96
C LEU A 404 16.72 31.45 -17.75
N ALA A 405 17.39 32.43 -18.39
CA ALA A 405 18.61 32.20 -19.16
C ALA A 405 19.81 31.76 -18.30
N ASP A 406 19.93 32.25 -17.06
CA ASP A 406 20.94 31.80 -16.07
C ASP A 406 20.60 30.39 -15.50
N ARG A 407 20.16 29.45 -16.35
CA ARG A 407 19.81 28.05 -16.03
C ARG A 407 20.43 27.03 -17.00
N GLN A 408 21.34 27.49 -17.87
CA GLN A 408 22.13 26.67 -18.81
C GLN A 408 23.59 26.63 -18.38
#